data_AF-A0A0X3Q287-F1
#
_entry.id   AF-A0A0X3Q287-F1
#
_cell.length_a   1.000
_cell.length_b   1.000
_cell.length_c   1.000
_cell.angle_alpha   90.00
_cell.angle_beta   90.00
_cell.angle_gamma   90.00
#
_symmetry.space_group_name_H-M   'P 1'
#
loop_
_entity.id
_entity.type
_entity.pdbx_description
1 polymer ?
#
loop_
_entity_poly.entity_id
_entity_poly.type
_entity_poly.pdbx_seq_one_letter_code
_entity_poly.pdbx_strand_id
1 'polypeptide(L)'
;DVVAGEMGDDEDPKRRPNRRTCENNLSEVEANALIRRLRELIREIQGLTEYDRRSTERLQTLLHRFIDILKEMYNAGFQSKINRMTRNLGLSIKINGKSPFR
;
A
#
# COMPACT_ATOMS: atom_id res chain seq x y z
N ASP A 1 16.51 -25.41 -45.15
CA ASP A 1 15.31 -25.25 -44.31
C ASP A 1 15.71 -24.82 -42.91
N VAL A 2 15.04 -23.78 -42.42
CA VAL A 2 15.32 -23.09 -41.16
C VAL A 2 14.34 -23.60 -40.12
N VAL A 3 14.83 -24.16 -39.01
CA VAL A 3 14.09 -24.15 -37.74
C VAL A 3 15.08 -23.84 -36.62
N ALA A 4 15.22 -22.56 -36.33
CA ALA A 4 15.53 -22.06 -34.99
C ALA A 4 14.36 -22.46 -34.08
N GLY A 5 14.51 -22.93 -32.86
CA GLY A 5 15.42 -22.52 -31.80
C GLY A 5 14.52 -22.24 -30.59
N GLU A 6 14.70 -23.00 -29.51
CA GLU A 6 14.06 -22.74 -28.21
C GLU A 6 14.42 -21.33 -27.71
N MET A 7 13.47 -20.65 -27.07
CA MET A 7 13.66 -19.58 -26.07
C MET A 7 12.27 -19.35 -25.48
N GLY A 8 11.97 -19.83 -24.27
CA GLY A 8 12.49 -19.21 -23.06
C GLY A 8 11.64 -17.96 -22.83
N ASP A 9 10.52 -18.11 -22.12
CA ASP A 9 9.68 -16.99 -21.67
C ASP A 9 10.51 -16.18 -20.66
N ASP A 10 11.41 -15.35 -21.19
CA ASP A 10 12.15 -14.33 -20.47
C ASP A 10 11.10 -13.37 -19.88
N GLU A 11 10.79 -13.56 -18.59
CA GLU A 11 10.14 -12.54 -17.78
C GLU A 11 11.03 -11.29 -17.78
N ASP A 12 10.78 -10.40 -18.74
CA ASP A 12 11.53 -9.14 -18.88
C ASP A 12 11.44 -8.33 -17.58
N PRO A 13 12.55 -8.19 -16.82
CA PRO A 13 12.58 -7.43 -15.57
C PRO A 13 12.42 -5.91 -15.80
N LYS A 14 12.35 -5.48 -17.07
CA LYS A 14 12.09 -4.10 -17.49
C LYS A 14 10.66 -3.88 -18.00
N ARG A 15 9.73 -4.83 -17.83
CA ARG A 15 8.30 -4.60 -18.09
C ARG A 15 7.80 -3.48 -17.16
N ARG A 16 7.90 -2.23 -17.65
CA ARG A 16 7.38 -1.05 -16.99
C ARG A 16 5.88 -1.27 -16.78
N PRO A 17 5.34 -1.00 -15.57
CA PRO A 17 3.91 -1.19 -15.34
C PRO A 17 3.14 -0.42 -16.41
N ASN A 18 2.29 -1.14 -17.14
CA ASN A 18 1.50 -0.60 -18.22
C ASN A 18 0.62 0.53 -17.65
N ARG A 19 0.81 1.76 -18.13
CA ARG A 19 0.12 2.96 -17.63
C ARG A 19 -1.42 2.89 -17.77
N ARG A 20 -1.92 1.89 -18.52
CA ARG A 20 -3.34 1.58 -18.71
C ARG A 20 -3.97 0.65 -17.68
N THR A 21 -3.22 -0.05 -16.83
CA THR A 21 -3.82 -0.94 -15.80
C THR A 21 -4.16 -0.24 -14.49
N CYS A 22 -4.00 1.09 -14.42
CA CYS A 22 -4.38 1.90 -13.25
C CYS A 22 -5.73 2.60 -13.47
N GLU A 23 -6.70 1.92 -14.09
CA GLU A 23 -8.10 2.30 -13.91
C GLU A 23 -8.44 1.97 -12.46
N ASN A 24 -8.55 3.01 -11.64
CA ASN A 24 -8.87 2.87 -10.22
C ASN A 24 -10.27 2.26 -10.09
N ASN A 25 -10.33 0.95 -9.88
CA ASN A 25 -11.55 0.22 -9.57
C ASN A 25 -12.05 0.49 -8.14
N LEU A 26 -11.28 1.22 -7.34
CA LEU A 26 -11.61 1.55 -5.96
C LEU A 26 -12.53 2.77 -5.89
N SER A 27 -13.73 2.59 -5.33
CA SER A 27 -14.65 3.68 -5.04
C SER A 27 -14.15 4.56 -3.87
N GLU A 28 -14.69 5.78 -3.78
CA GLU A 28 -14.40 6.68 -2.65
C GLU A 28 -14.78 6.07 -1.30
N VAL A 29 -15.86 5.28 -1.25
CA VAL A 29 -16.31 4.60 -0.03
C VAL A 29 -15.30 3.54 0.41
N GLU A 30 -14.79 2.74 -0.53
CA GLU A 30 -13.78 1.71 -0.23
C GLU A 30 -12.44 2.34 0.18
N ALA A 31 -12.04 3.43 -0.49
CA ALA A 31 -10.86 4.19 -0.11
C ALA A 31 -10.97 4.73 1.32
N ASN A 32 -12.12 5.33 1.66
CA ASN A 32 -12.38 5.84 3.00
C ASN A 32 -12.41 4.71 4.05
N ALA A 33 -12.94 3.54 3.71
CA ALA A 33 -12.93 2.38 4.60
C ALA A 33 -11.49 1.91 4.90
N LEU A 34 -10.61 1.86 3.90
CA LEU A 34 -9.19 1.55 4.08
C LEU A 34 -8.48 2.58 4.97
N ILE A 35 -8.69 3.88 4.71
CA ILE A 35 -8.12 4.95 5.52
C ILE A 35 -8.62 4.87 6.97
N ARG A 36 -9.91 4.55 7.18
CA ARG A 36 -10.49 4.41 8.52
C ARG A 36 -9.86 3.23 9.28
N ARG A 37 -9.76 2.06 8.63
CA ARG A 37 -9.10 0.87 9.20
C ARG A 37 -7.66 1.16 9.62
N LEU A 38 -6.90 1.85 8.76
CA LEU A 38 -5.51 2.24 9.08
C LEU A 38 -5.45 3.18 10.29
N ARG A 39 -6.32 4.20 10.35
CA ARG A 39 -6.37 5.17 11.46
C ARG A 39 -6.75 4.51 12.79
N GLU A 40 -7.71 3.60 12.77
CA GLU A 40 -8.13 2.82 13.95
C GLU A 40 -6.96 1.98 14.48
N LEU A 41 -6.24 1.28 13.60
CA LEU A 41 -5.09 0.49 13.99
C LEU A 41 -3.94 1.34 14.54
N ILE A 42 -3.66 2.50 13.94
CA ILE A 42 -2.66 3.44 14.46
C ILE A 42 -3.05 3.91 15.88
N ARG A 43 -4.32 4.22 16.13
CA ARG A 43 -4.80 4.59 17.47
C ARG A 43 -4.61 3.45 18.46
N GLU A 44 -4.88 2.21 18.05
CA GLU A 44 -4.66 1.04 18.89
C GLU A 44 -3.18 0.89 19.26
N ILE A 45 -2.28 1.00 18.28
CA ILE A 45 -0.83 0.94 18.50
C ILE A 45 -0.36 2.07 19.42
N GLN A 46 -0.85 3.29 19.21
CA GLN A 46 -0.50 4.46 20.04
C GLN A 46 -1.04 4.32 21.48
N GLY A 47 -2.20 3.69 21.65
CA GLY A 47 -2.85 3.42 22.93
C GLY A 47 -2.26 2.25 23.72
N LEU A 48 -1.27 1.52 23.18
CA LEU A 48 -0.61 0.44 23.91
C LEU A 48 0.10 1.00 25.15
N THR A 49 -0.18 0.37 26.29
CA THR A 49 0.50 0.66 27.56
C THR A 49 1.97 0.20 27.51
N GLU A 50 2.79 0.65 28.44
CA GLU A 50 4.19 0.17 28.53
C GLU A 50 4.27 -1.36 28.70
N TYR A 51 3.30 -1.97 29.38
CA TYR A 51 3.21 -3.43 29.52
C TYR A 51 2.91 -4.11 28.18
N ASP A 52 1.96 -3.57 27.41
CA ASP A 52 1.65 -4.08 26.06
C ASP A 52 2.82 -3.93 25.09
N ARG A 53 3.63 -2.87 25.25
CA ARG A 53 4.85 -2.66 24.45
C ARG A 53 5.97 -3.64 24.81
N ARG A 54 6.05 -4.07 26.07
CA ARG A 54 6.97 -5.13 26.52
C ARG A 54 6.49 -6.51 26.08
N SER A 55 5.17 -6.71 25.99
CA SER A 55 4.58 -7.90 25.39
C SER A 55 4.83 -7.91 23.88
N THR A 56 5.90 -8.59 23.47
CA THR A 56 6.36 -8.62 22.08
C THR A 56 5.28 -9.13 21.13
N GLU A 57 4.45 -10.08 21.59
CA GLU A 57 3.43 -10.75 20.78
C GLU A 57 2.27 -9.82 20.35
N ARG A 58 1.76 -8.99 21.27
CA ARG A 58 0.64 -8.07 20.96
C ARG A 58 1.10 -6.96 20.02
N LEU A 59 2.25 -6.35 20.29
CA LEU A 59 2.83 -5.34 19.41
C LEU A 59 3.15 -5.93 18.03
N GLN A 60 3.75 -7.12 17.97
CA GLN A 60 4.00 -7.81 16.69
C GLN A 60 2.71 -8.06 15.91
N THR A 61 1.66 -8.56 16.56
CA THR A 61 0.36 -8.81 15.90
C THR A 61 -0.20 -7.53 15.27
N LEU A 62 -0.13 -6.41 15.99
CA LEU A 62 -0.61 -5.12 15.48
C LEU A 62 0.26 -4.60 14.33
N LEU A 63 1.57 -4.78 14.39
CA LEU A 63 2.48 -4.41 13.31
C LEU A 63 2.27 -5.29 12.06
N HIS A 64 1.98 -6.58 12.22
CA HIS A 64 1.62 -7.46 11.10
C HIS A 64 0.33 -6.98 10.43
N ARG A 65 -0.71 -6.69 11.20
CA ARG A 65 -1.95 -6.09 10.66
C ARG A 65 -1.69 -4.76 9.95
N PHE A 66 -0.77 -3.95 10.48
CA PHE A 66 -0.42 -2.67 9.86
C PHE A 66 0.21 -2.88 8.48
N ILE A 67 1.13 -3.83 8.36
CA ILE A 67 1.74 -4.21 7.08
C ILE A 67 0.68 -4.72 6.10
N ASP A 68 -0.26 -5.55 6.56
CA ASP A 68 -1.30 -6.12 5.69
C ASP A 68 -2.24 -5.05 5.13
N ILE A 69 -2.65 -4.08 5.96
CA ILE A 69 -3.45 -2.93 5.49
C ILE A 69 -2.66 -2.11 4.46
N LEU A 70 -1.37 -1.87 4.68
CA LEU A 70 -0.55 -1.13 3.72
C LEU A 70 -0.42 -1.87 2.38
N LYS A 71 -0.31 -3.20 2.39
CA LYS A 71 -0.35 -4.02 1.16
C LYS A 71 -1.70 -3.92 0.46
N GLU A 72 -2.80 -3.99 1.21
CA GLU A 72 -4.15 -3.83 0.65
C GLU A 72 -4.32 -2.45 -0.01
N MET A 73 -3.86 -1.38 0.65
CA MET A 73 -3.86 -0.03 0.10
C MET A 73 -2.97 0.10 -1.14
N TYR A 74 -1.78 -0.50 -1.15
CA TYR A 74 -0.90 -0.52 -2.33
C TYR A 74 -1.58 -1.19 -3.53
N ASN A 75 -2.17 -2.36 -3.32
CA ASN A 75 -2.90 -3.10 -4.35
C ASN A 75 -4.13 -2.32 -4.85
N ALA A 76 -4.75 -1.54 -3.97
CA ALA A 76 -5.87 -0.67 -4.29
C ALA A 76 -5.46 0.63 -5.02
N GLY A 77 -4.16 0.87 -5.25
CA GLY A 77 -3.66 2.02 -6.02
C GLY A 77 -3.30 3.25 -5.17
N PHE A 78 -3.18 3.12 -3.85
CA PHE A 78 -2.65 4.19 -3.02
C PHE A 78 -1.17 4.43 -3.32
N GLN A 79 -0.81 5.71 -3.43
CA GLN A 79 0.56 6.19 -3.55
C GLN A 79 1.09 6.54 -2.17
N SER A 80 2.33 6.13 -1.91
CA SER A 80 3.05 6.47 -0.67
C SER A 80 4.15 7.48 -0.95
N LYS A 81 4.28 8.50 -0.10
CA LYS A 81 5.40 9.44 -0.11
C LYS A 81 5.91 9.63 1.31
N ILE A 82 7.19 9.38 1.53
CA ILE A 82 7.85 9.70 2.80
C ILE A 82 8.37 11.15 2.72
N ASN A 83 7.92 11.99 3.64
CA ASN A 83 8.54 13.30 3.84
C ASN A 83 9.86 13.09 4.58
N ARG A 84 10.99 13.31 3.90
CA ARG A 84 12.33 13.07 4.47
C ARG A 84 12.64 13.97 5.68
N MET A 85 12.08 15.17 5.75
CA MET A 85 12.33 16.10 6.86
C MET A 85 11.58 15.68 8.13
N THR A 86 10.32 15.28 7.99
CA THR A 86 9.48 14.90 9.15
C THR A 86 9.47 13.40 9.43
N ARG A 87 10.01 12.58 8.52
CA ARG A 87 9.91 11.11 8.51
C ARG A 87 8.46 10.59 8.49
N ASN A 88 7.51 11.43 8.10
CA ASN A 88 6.11 11.06 8.01
C ASN A 88 5.83 10.33 6.70
N LEU A 89 5.07 9.24 6.78
CA LEU A 89 4.46 8.57 5.63
C LEU A 89 3.16 9.27 5.25
N GLY A 90 3.10 9.83 4.05
CA GLY A 90 1.86 10.28 3.41
C GLY A 90 1.31 9.20 2.49
N LEU A 91 0.01 8.93 2.58
CA LEU A 91 -0.72 8.03 1.70
C LEU A 91 -1.81 8.82 0.96
N SER A 92 -1.87 8.71 -0.36
CA SER A 92 -2.87 9.39 -1.19
C SER A 92 -3.32 8.50 -2.35
N ILE A 93 -4.57 8.61 -2.76
CA ILE A 93 -5.11 7.93 -3.93
C ILE A 93 -5.86 8.93 -4.80
N LYS A 94 -5.85 8.71 -6.13
CA LYS A 94 -6.51 9.59 -7.09
C LYS A 94 -7.77 8.95 -7.65
N ILE A 95 -8.93 9.23 -7.05
CA ILE A 95 -10.20 8.66 -7.51
C ILE A 95 -10.79 9.56 -8.62
N ASN A 96 -11.25 8.96 -9.72
CA ASN A 96 -11.94 9.66 -10.82
C ASN A 96 -11.22 10.87 -11.44
N GLY A 97 -9.90 10.84 -11.56
CA GLY A 97 -9.18 11.84 -12.37
C GLY A 97 -9.01 13.24 -11.74
N LYS A 98 -9.68 13.55 -10.62
CA LYS A 98 -9.49 14.80 -9.87
C LYS A 98 -8.37 14.63 -8.83
N SER A 99 -7.22 15.23 -9.08
CA SER A 99 -6.18 15.40 -8.07
C SER A 99 -6.61 16.51 -7.09
N PRO A 100 -6.66 16.28 -5.78
CA PRO A 100 -6.98 17.32 -4.80
C PRO A 100 -5.70 18.09 -4.46
N PHE A 101 -5.16 18.83 -5.43
CA PHE A 101 -4.14 19.85 -5.16
C PHE A 101 -4.35 21.00 -6.14
N ARG A 102 -4.91 22.09 -5.60
CA ARG A 102 -4.72 23.46 -6.08
C ARG A 102 -4.26 24.27 -4.89
#